data_AF-A0A6N4V8G7-F1
#
_entry.id   AF-A0A6N4V8G7-F1
#
_cell.length_a   1.000
_cell.length_b   1.000
_cell.length_c   1.000
_cell.angle_alpha   90.00
_cell.angle_beta   90.00
_cell.angle_gamma   90.00
#
_symmetry.space_group_name_H-M   'P 1'
#
loop_
_entity.id
_entity.type
_entity.pdbx_description
1 polymer ?
#
loop_
_entity_poly.entity_id
_entity_poly.type
_entity_poly.pdbx_seq_one_letter_code
_entity_poly.pdbx_strand_id
1 'polypeptide(L)' 'MAPPKGPIAAAVAVMLDVGVRYLSRQTGSLGGGTSEMARNVIGERILGFPREFAADRGVPFNEVKRNKS' A
#
# COMPACT_ATOMS: atom_id res chain seq x y z
N MET A 1 -18.48 28.62 22.94
CA MET A 1 -18.00 28.92 21.58
C MET A 1 -18.86 28.12 20.61
N ALA A 2 -19.89 28.72 20.01
CA ALA A 2 -20.74 27.99 19.07
C ALA A 2 -19.94 27.70 17.77
N PRO A 3 -20.12 26.53 17.13
CA PRO A 3 -19.47 26.27 15.86
C PRO A 3 -19.94 27.32 14.83
N PRO A 4 -19.06 27.77 13.91
CA PRO A 4 -19.46 28.69 12.87
C PRO A 4 -20.62 28.07 12.07
N LYS A 5 -21.73 28.79 11.96
CA LYS A 5 -22.85 28.40 11.08
C LYS A 5 -22.80 29.30 9.86
N GLY A 6 -22.54 28.73 8.68
CA GLY A 6 -22.41 29.48 7.43
C GLY A 6 -21.56 28.77 6.38
N PRO A 7 -21.35 29.40 5.20
CA PRO A 7 -20.62 28.80 4.07
C PRO A 7 -19.18 28.38 4.41
N ILE A 8 -18.59 29.03 5.41
CA ILE A 8 -17.25 28.73 5.92
C ILE A 8 -17.19 27.34 6.57
N ALA A 9 -18.25 26.93 7.29
CA ALA A 9 -18.32 25.61 7.91
C ALA A 9 -18.48 24.50 6.88
N ALA A 10 -19.23 24.76 5.80
CA ALA A 10 -19.33 23.84 4.68
C ALA A 10 -17.97 23.67 3.97
N ALA A 11 -17.23 24.77 3.76
CA ALA A 11 -15.89 24.71 3.16
C ALA A 11 -14.89 23.92 4.03
N VAL A 12 -14.92 24.11 5.35
CA VAL A 12 -14.08 23.34 6.29
C VAL A 12 -14.42 21.85 6.24
N ALA A 13 -15.70 21.48 6.21
CA ALA A 13 -16.12 20.09 6.11
C ALA A 13 -15.62 19.43 4.81
N VAL A 14 -15.66 20.14 3.68
CA VAL A 14 -15.13 19.66 2.41
C VAL A 14 -13.61 19.42 2.48
N MET A 15 -12.86 20.36 3.04
CA MET A 15 -11.40 20.21 3.18
C MET A 15 -11.02 19.04 4.09
N LEU A 16 -11.82 18.77 5.12
CA LEU A 16 -11.62 17.65 6.04
C LEU A 16 -11.85 16.31 5.35
N ASP A 17 -12.91 16.18 4.53
CA ASP A 17 -13.16 14.99 3.70
C ASP A 17 -12.01 14.73 2.71
N VAL A 18 -11.50 15.79 2.07
CA VAL A 18 -10.34 15.68 1.16
C VAL A 18 -9.10 15.17 1.91
N GLY A 19 -8.84 15.68 3.11
CA GLY A 19 -7.72 15.23 3.95
C GLY A 19 -7.85 13.76 4.35
N VAL A 20 -9.06 13.33 4.76
CA VAL A 20 -9.34 11.93 5.09
C VAL A 20 -9.12 11.04 3.88
N ARG A 21 -9.68 11.39 2.72
CA ARG A 21 -9.51 10.65 1.46
C ARG A 21 -8.05 10.54 1.04
N TYR A 22 -7.28 11.61 1.20
CA TYR A 22 -5.85 11.64 0.89
C TYR A 22 -5.05 10.64 1.74
N LEU A 23 -5.37 10.51 3.02
CA LEU A 23 -4.72 9.53 3.90
C LEU A 23 -5.20 8.11 3.61
N SER A 24 -6.51 7.93 3.44
CA SER A 24 -7.12 6.60 3.18
C SER A 24 -6.63 5.97 1.88
N ARG A 25 -6.21 6.74 0.87
CA ARG A 25 -5.66 6.19 -0.39
C ARG A 25 -4.44 5.29 -0.14
N GLN A 26 -3.66 5.58 0.91
CA GLN A 26 -2.46 4.83 1.23
C GLN A 26 -2.80 3.44 1.75
N THR A 27 -3.91 3.32 2.49
CA THR A 27 -4.47 2.01 2.89
C THR A 27 -4.81 1.16 1.67
N GLY A 28 -5.41 1.76 0.63
CA GLY A 28 -5.73 1.06 -0.62
C GLY A 28 -4.50 0.55 -1.37
N SER A 29 -3.42 1.34 -1.41
CA SER A 29 -2.16 0.93 -2.06
C SER A 29 -1.36 -0.12 -1.25
N LEU A 30 -1.82 -0.51 -0.07
CA LEU A 30 -1.17 -1.52 0.78
C LEU A 30 -2.06 -2.76 1.02
N GLY A 31 -3.38 -2.57 1.07
CA GLY A 31 -4.38 -3.55 1.55
C GLY A 31 -4.56 -4.83 0.71
N GLY A 32 -3.78 -5.03 -0.35
CA GLY A 32 -3.77 -6.26 -1.14
C GLY A 32 -2.38 -6.61 -1.67
N GLY A 33 -1.34 -6.03 -1.08
CA GLY A 33 0.00 -5.97 -1.65
C GLY A 33 0.33 -4.54 -2.10
N THR A 34 1.60 -4.17 -2.04
CA THR A 34 2.02 -2.83 -2.43
C THR A 34 1.94 -2.64 -3.95
N SER A 35 1.90 -1.39 -4.40
CA SER A 35 1.99 -1.07 -5.82
C SER A 35 3.30 -1.59 -6.45
N GLU A 36 4.40 -1.69 -5.71
CA GLU A 36 5.64 -2.35 -6.13
C GLU A 36 5.43 -3.85 -6.34
N MET A 37 4.77 -4.55 -5.40
CA MET A 37 4.50 -5.98 -5.54
C MET A 37 3.64 -6.27 -6.77
N ALA A 38 2.62 -5.46 -7.03
CA ALA A 38 1.80 -5.59 -8.23
C ALA A 38 2.63 -5.39 -9.51
N ARG A 39 3.52 -4.40 -9.55
CA ARG A 39 4.45 -4.18 -10.68
C ARG A 39 5.37 -5.38 -10.91
N ASN A 40 5.92 -5.97 -9.84
CA ASN A 40 6.75 -7.18 -9.95
C ASN A 40 5.95 -8.38 -10.48
N VAL A 41 4.72 -8.57 -10.00
CA VAL A 41 3.82 -9.62 -10.52
C VAL A 41 3.54 -9.45 -12.01
N ILE A 42 3.28 -8.22 -12.47
CA ILE A 42 3.08 -7.95 -13.90
C ILE A 42 4.35 -8.27 -14.68
N GLY A 43 5.51 -7.82 -14.21
CA GLY A 43 6.81 -8.10 -14.85
C GLY A 43 7.08 -9.60 -15.01
N GLU A 44 6.96 -10.37 -13.93
CA GLU A 44 7.26 -11.80 -13.92
C GLU A 44 6.18 -12.64 -14.61
N ARG A 45 4.90 -12.41 -14.30
CA ARG A 45 3.81 -13.33 -14.68
C ARG A 45 3.13 -12.95 -15.99
N ILE A 46 3.11 -11.67 -16.35
CA ILE A 46 2.44 -11.19 -17.57
C ILE A 46 3.47 -10.95 -18.67
N LEU A 47 4.54 -10.20 -18.37
CA LEU A 47 5.55 -9.82 -19.34
C LEU A 47 6.68 -10.86 -19.49
N GLY A 48 6.79 -11.82 -18.55
CA GLY A 48 7.76 -12.90 -18.61
C GLY A 48 9.20 -12.47 -18.33
N PHE A 49 9.42 -11.32 -17.67
CA PHE A 49 10.75 -10.91 -17.26
C PHE A 49 11.33 -11.87 -16.21
N PRO A 50 12.64 -12.13 -16.27
CA PRO A 50 13.30 -12.96 -15.27
C PRO A 50 13.18 -12.28 -13.90
N ARG A 51 12.70 -13.05 -12.93
CA ARG A 51 12.65 -12.60 -11.54
C ARG A 51 14.05 -12.37 -11.00
N GLU A 52 14.16 -11.39 -10.11
CA GLU A 52 15.34 -11.15 -9.28
C GLU A 52 15.74 -12.42 -8.50
N PHE A 53 17.04 -12.59 -8.26
CA PHE A 53 17.55 -13.73 -7.52
C PHE A 53 16.98 -13.75 -6.09
N ALA A 54 16.34 -14.85 -5.71
CA ALA A 54 15.86 -15.09 -4.36
C ALA A 54 16.55 -16.36 -3.82
N ALA A 55 17.40 -16.20 -2.80
CA ALA A 55 18.24 -17.27 -2.26
C ALA A 55 17.44 -18.45 -1.68
N ASP A 56 16.21 -18.19 -1.26
CA ASP A 56 15.37 -19.16 -0.52
C ASP A 56 14.27 -19.76 -1.42
N ARG A 57 14.31 -19.50 -2.72
CA ARG A 57 13.25 -19.90 -3.65
C ARG A 57 13.17 -21.42 -3.78
N GLY A 58 11.99 -21.98 -3.50
CA GLY A 58 11.73 -23.43 -3.57
C GLY A 58 12.14 -24.19 -2.31
N VAL A 59 12.73 -23.50 -1.34
CA VAL A 59 13.04 -24.07 -0.03
C VAL A 59 11.77 -24.00 0.82
N PRO A 60 11.30 -25.14 1.37
CA PRO A 60 10.24 -25.15 2.36
C PRO A 60 10.52 -24.16 3.51
N PHE A 61 9.49 -23.49 4.02
CA PHE A 61 9.68 -22.40 5.01
C PHE A 61 10.47 -22.82 6.27
N ASN A 62 10.40 -24.08 6.66
CA ASN A 62 11.16 -24.67 7.78
C ASN A 62 12.66 -24.83 7.50
N GLU A 63 13.08 -24.82 6.24
CA GLU A 63 14.48 -24.97 5.79
C GLU A 63 15.13 -23.62 5.39
N VAL A 64 14.36 -22.52 5.40
CA VAL A 64 14.87 -21.19 5.10
C VAL A 64 15.85 -20.73 6.19
N LYS A 65 16.99 -20.19 5.77
CA LYS A 65 18.07 -19.76 6.66
C LYS A 65 17.58 -18.61 7.55
N ARG A 66 17.37 -18.89 8.84
CA ARG A 66 16.97 -17.88 9.84
C ARG A 66 18.19 -17.15 10.38
N ASN A 67 18.02 -15.87 10.72
CA ASN A 67 19.03 -15.12 11.42
C ASN A 67 19.25 -15.79 12.80
N LYS A 68 20.48 -16.24 13.09
CA LYS A 68 20.82 -16.68 14.45
C LYS A 68 20.89 -15.42 15.30
N SER A 69 20.01 -15.34 16.30
CA SER A 69 20.19 -14.38 17.39
C SER A 69 21.46 -14.65 18.17
#